data_AF-A0A1H5DY60-F1
#
_entry.id   AF-A0A1H5DY60-F1
#
_cell.length_a   1.000
_cell.length_b   1.000
_cell.length_c   1.000
_cell.angle_alpha   90.00
_cell.angle_beta   90.00
_cell.angle_gamma   90.00
#
_symmetry.space_group_name_H-M   'P 1'
#
loop_
_entity.id
_entity.type
_entity.pdbx_description
1 polymer ?
#
loop_
_entity_poly.entity_id
_entity_poly.type
_entity_poly.pdbx_seq_one_letter_code
_entity_poly.pdbx_strand_id
1 'polypeptide(L)'
;MARISTESVEDRSGILEEEDHMRGMERIGMEVISISRPFASVARVTGRIAPADPAPWMPPNQAVRIAVGEPEGQRPVVRVYTIRAFDPLRSEVEIDFVIHEDDSPAMRWLKAARPGTVLPMIGPRQHFIPLPSGDRRAAIFADETAIPAVYAILKAWPAGLKGSAWIETPDRGAFDELPRPDGVDLHLILRPAGVAAGTAQSLLQAATALPDPHNWTVWAAGERVEMRDLRNHLRKAGVARADLQVLGYWKKGMSSSDLDRARLAEYEALRARGLTLETLGDIDLPV
;
A
#
# COMPACT_ATOMS: atom_id res chain seq x y z
N MET A 1 -13.71 -11.01 -50.11
CA MET A 1 -13.51 -12.14 -49.17
C MET A 1 -12.02 -12.34 -48.96
N ALA A 2 -11.45 -11.66 -47.97
CA ALA A 2 -10.07 -11.88 -47.54
C ALA A 2 -10.12 -12.26 -46.06
N ARG A 3 -9.66 -13.49 -45.75
CA ARG A 3 -9.53 -14.04 -44.41
C ARG A 3 -8.46 -13.25 -43.66
N ILE A 4 -8.85 -12.64 -42.55
CA ILE A 4 -7.89 -12.14 -41.56
C ILE A 4 -7.57 -13.32 -40.64
N SER A 5 -6.32 -13.74 -40.69
CA SER A 5 -5.70 -14.77 -39.87
C SER A 5 -5.84 -14.44 -38.38
N THR A 6 -6.53 -15.32 -37.66
CA THR A 6 -6.44 -15.45 -36.21
C THR A 6 -5.06 -16.02 -35.85
N GLU A 7 -4.07 -15.15 -35.70
CA GLU A 7 -2.91 -15.47 -34.88
C GLU A 7 -3.30 -15.23 -33.42
N SER A 8 -3.53 -16.34 -32.73
CA SER A 8 -3.63 -16.41 -31.28
C SER A 8 -2.40 -15.72 -30.67
N VAL A 9 -2.63 -14.64 -29.92
CA VAL A 9 -1.63 -14.07 -29.02
C VAL A 9 -1.24 -15.17 -28.04
N GLU A 10 -0.07 -15.76 -28.25
CA GLU A 10 0.48 -16.80 -27.39
C GLU A 10 0.50 -16.34 -25.94
N ASP A 11 -0.11 -17.15 -25.11
CA ASP A 11 -0.16 -17.07 -23.66
C ASP A 11 1.26 -17.08 -23.06
N ARG A 12 1.70 -15.94 -22.53
CA ARG A 12 2.99 -15.77 -21.82
C ARG A 12 2.82 -15.13 -20.45
N SER A 13 1.70 -15.43 -19.83
CA SER A 13 1.15 -14.63 -18.74
C SER A 13 1.41 -15.21 -17.34
N GLY A 14 2.13 -16.33 -17.27
CA GLY A 14 2.74 -16.88 -16.04
C GLY A 14 3.95 -16.08 -15.54
N ILE A 15 4.36 -15.01 -16.24
CA ILE A 15 5.56 -14.22 -15.93
C ILE A 15 5.44 -13.42 -14.62
N LEU A 16 4.21 -13.14 -14.15
CA LEU A 16 3.93 -12.59 -12.82
C LEU A 16 3.62 -13.67 -11.76
N GLU A 17 3.49 -14.93 -12.17
CA GLU A 17 2.99 -16.03 -11.33
C GLU A 17 4.09 -16.98 -10.82
N GLU A 18 5.36 -16.82 -11.22
CA GLU A 18 6.45 -17.72 -10.79
C GLU A 18 7.27 -17.24 -9.56
N GLU A 19 7.25 -18.11 -8.55
CA GLU A 19 8.12 -18.40 -7.39
C GLU A 19 8.69 -17.29 -6.48
N ASP A 20 9.12 -16.11 -6.95
CA ASP A 20 9.77 -15.13 -6.06
C ASP A 20 8.79 -14.12 -5.44
N HIS A 21 7.82 -13.63 -6.21
CA HIS A 21 6.84 -12.65 -5.71
C HIS A 21 5.66 -13.28 -4.97
N MET A 22 5.43 -14.58 -5.14
CA MET A 22 4.38 -15.39 -4.52
C MET A 22 4.89 -16.21 -3.33
N ARG A 23 6.20 -16.20 -3.07
CA ARG A 23 6.84 -17.01 -2.04
C ARG A 23 6.27 -16.70 -0.66
N GLY A 24 5.66 -17.70 -0.03
CA GLY A 24 5.06 -17.57 1.31
C GLY A 24 3.68 -16.89 1.34
N MET A 25 3.09 -16.51 0.20
CA MET A 25 1.71 -16.02 0.15
C MET A 25 0.74 -17.15 -0.15
N GLU A 26 -0.36 -17.14 0.59
CA GLU A 26 -1.48 -18.07 0.47
C GLU A 26 -2.54 -17.51 -0.50
N ARG A 27 -3.17 -18.39 -1.29
CA ARG A 27 -4.39 -18.08 -2.02
C ARG A 27 -5.57 -18.43 -1.12
N ILE A 28 -6.41 -17.44 -0.81
CA ILE A 28 -7.44 -17.55 0.21
C ILE A 28 -8.70 -16.77 -0.18
N GLY A 29 -9.87 -17.22 0.25
CA GLY A 29 -11.11 -16.47 0.13
C GLY A 29 -11.32 -15.55 1.33
N MET A 30 -11.73 -14.31 1.09
CA MET A 30 -12.23 -13.40 2.13
C MET A 30 -13.74 -13.26 2.00
N GLU A 31 -14.48 -13.72 3.01
CA GLU A 31 -15.93 -13.50 3.12
C GLU A 31 -16.20 -12.17 3.84
N VAL A 32 -16.90 -11.24 3.20
CA VAL A 32 -17.28 -9.95 3.81
C VAL A 32 -18.25 -10.20 4.96
N ILE A 33 -17.89 -9.75 6.16
CA ILE A 33 -18.75 -9.83 7.35
C ILE A 33 -19.52 -8.52 7.52
N SER A 34 -18.84 -7.39 7.35
CA SER A 34 -19.48 -6.08 7.46
C SER A 34 -18.74 -5.05 6.61
N ILE A 35 -19.46 -4.01 6.22
CA ILE A 35 -18.91 -2.82 5.59
C ILE A 35 -19.43 -1.63 6.38
N SER A 36 -18.52 -0.81 6.87
CA SER A 36 -18.84 0.42 7.58
C SER A 36 -18.12 1.60 6.92
N ARG A 37 -18.57 2.81 7.22
CA ARG A 37 -17.92 4.04 6.78
C ARG A 37 -17.56 4.86 8.01
N PRO A 38 -16.45 4.54 8.70
CA PRO A 38 -16.09 5.23 9.94
C PRO A 38 -15.81 6.71 9.69
N PHE A 39 -15.32 7.06 8.50
CA PHE A 39 -15.00 8.43 8.13
C PHE A 39 -15.41 8.75 6.69
N ALA A 40 -15.40 10.03 6.32
CA ALA A 40 -15.84 10.46 5.01
C ALA A 40 -14.93 9.91 3.90
N SER A 41 -13.63 9.84 4.13
CA SER A 41 -12.65 9.36 3.15
C SER A 41 -12.43 7.84 3.16
N VAL A 42 -13.01 7.08 4.09
CA VAL A 42 -12.68 5.66 4.29
C VAL A 42 -13.92 4.79 4.45
N ALA A 43 -13.98 3.70 3.68
CA ALA A 43 -14.84 2.56 3.98
C ALA A 43 -14.01 1.43 4.59
N ARG A 44 -14.47 0.86 5.70
CA ARG A 44 -13.82 -0.27 6.36
C ARG A 44 -14.60 -1.53 6.11
N VAL A 45 -13.94 -2.51 5.51
CA VAL A 45 -14.45 -3.86 5.27
C VAL A 45 -13.88 -4.78 6.32
N THR A 46 -14.74 -5.43 7.10
CA THR A 46 -14.35 -6.57 7.94
C THR A 46 -14.64 -7.84 7.16
N GLY A 47 -13.62 -8.68 6.97
CA GLY A 47 -13.73 -9.94 6.26
C GLY A 47 -13.28 -11.11 7.11
N ARG A 48 -13.89 -12.27 6.96
CA ARG A 48 -13.41 -13.53 7.54
C ARG A 48 -12.52 -14.25 6.54
N ILE A 49 -11.41 -14.75 7.02
CA ILE A 49 -10.46 -15.59 6.28
C ILE A 49 -10.27 -16.90 7.04
N ALA A 50 -9.71 -17.92 6.39
CA ALA A 50 -9.35 -19.19 7.02
C ALA A 50 -7.91 -19.59 6.63
N PRO A 51 -6.88 -18.88 7.14
CA PRO A 51 -5.50 -19.15 6.77
C PRO A 51 -5.05 -20.50 7.29
N ALA A 52 -4.24 -21.22 6.51
CA ALA A 52 -3.66 -22.50 6.93
C ALA A 52 -2.76 -22.34 8.17
N ASP A 53 -2.04 -21.22 8.26
CA ASP A 53 -1.29 -20.79 9.44
C ASP A 53 -1.59 -19.30 9.71
N PRO A 54 -2.13 -18.93 10.88
CA PRO A 54 -2.35 -17.54 11.25
C PRO A 54 -1.06 -16.75 11.50
N ALA A 55 0.06 -17.39 11.83
CA ALA A 55 1.27 -16.69 12.29
C ALA A 55 1.83 -15.66 11.27
N PRO A 56 1.88 -15.94 9.95
CA PRO A 56 2.30 -14.95 8.94
C PRO A 56 1.41 -13.72 8.82
N TRP A 57 0.15 -13.79 9.29
CA TRP A 57 -0.83 -12.70 9.23
C TRP A 57 -0.75 -11.76 10.43
N MET A 58 -0.03 -12.14 11.49
CA MET A 58 0.07 -11.39 12.74
C MET A 58 1.00 -10.16 12.71
N PRO A 59 2.17 -10.18 12.04
CA PRO A 59 3.03 -9.00 12.01
C PRO A 59 2.33 -7.79 11.37
N PRO A 60 2.69 -6.55 11.72
CA PRO A 60 2.07 -5.37 11.14
C PRO A 60 2.56 -5.11 9.71
N ASN A 61 1.92 -4.14 9.04
CA ASN A 61 2.26 -3.69 7.69
C ASN A 61 2.18 -4.82 6.64
N GLN A 62 1.08 -5.57 6.66
CA GLN A 62 0.83 -6.66 5.73
C GLN A 62 0.03 -6.16 4.53
N ALA A 63 0.49 -6.49 3.33
CA ALA A 63 -0.24 -6.26 2.10
C ALA A 63 -0.92 -7.54 1.61
N VAL A 64 -2.10 -7.37 1.04
CA VAL A 64 -2.86 -8.43 0.36
C VAL A 64 -3.28 -7.96 -1.02
N ARG A 65 -3.42 -8.89 -1.95
CA ARG A 65 -3.97 -8.69 -3.28
C ARG A 65 -5.40 -9.18 -3.30
N ILE A 66 -6.35 -8.33 -3.66
CA ILE A 66 -7.79 -8.64 -3.67
C ILE A 66 -8.30 -8.51 -5.10
N ALA A 67 -9.00 -9.53 -5.60
CA ALA A 67 -9.71 -9.47 -6.87
C ALA A 67 -11.01 -8.67 -6.71
N VAL A 68 -11.01 -7.42 -7.17
CA VAL A 68 -12.14 -6.47 -7.02
C VAL A 68 -12.98 -6.34 -8.30
N GLY A 69 -12.86 -7.29 -9.22
CA GLY A 69 -13.69 -7.36 -10.42
C GLY A 69 -13.25 -8.47 -11.36
N GLU A 70 -14.19 -9.04 -12.09
CA GLU A 70 -13.96 -10.11 -13.06
C GLU A 70 -14.70 -9.76 -14.36
N PRO A 71 -14.08 -8.97 -15.26
CA PRO A 71 -14.70 -8.66 -16.54
C PRO A 71 -14.81 -9.93 -17.40
N GLU A 72 -15.93 -10.11 -18.09
CA GLU A 72 -16.19 -11.29 -18.90
C GLU A 72 -15.10 -11.49 -19.99
N GLY A 73 -14.54 -12.70 -20.06
CA GLY A 73 -13.46 -13.03 -20.99
C GLY A 73 -12.10 -12.37 -20.69
N GLN A 74 -11.95 -11.71 -19.54
CA GLN A 74 -10.70 -11.07 -19.11
C GLN A 74 -10.24 -11.60 -17.74
N ARG A 75 -9.00 -11.25 -17.38
CA ARG A 75 -8.46 -11.58 -16.06
C ARG A 75 -9.13 -10.77 -14.94
N PRO A 76 -9.19 -11.32 -13.72
CA PRO A 76 -9.61 -10.56 -12.56
C PRO A 76 -8.77 -9.29 -12.37
N VAL A 77 -9.45 -8.19 -12.05
CA VAL A 77 -8.83 -6.93 -11.68
C VAL A 77 -8.40 -7.00 -10.22
N VAL A 78 -7.09 -7.09 -10.00
CA VAL A 78 -6.51 -7.20 -8.65
C VAL A 78 -6.06 -5.84 -8.14
N ARG A 79 -6.23 -5.60 -6.84
CA ARG A 79 -5.73 -4.41 -6.13
C ARG A 79 -4.99 -4.80 -4.88
N VAL A 80 -3.93 -4.05 -4.56
CA VAL A 80 -3.17 -4.22 -3.32
C VAL A 80 -3.81 -3.37 -2.23
N TYR A 81 -4.12 -3.99 -1.11
CA TYR A 81 -4.62 -3.33 0.10
C TYR A 81 -3.77 -3.72 1.30
N THR A 82 -3.84 -2.88 2.34
CA THR A 82 -3.19 -3.17 3.62
C THR A 82 -4.18 -3.85 4.57
N ILE A 83 -3.74 -4.91 5.24
CA ILE A 83 -4.45 -5.44 6.41
C ILE A 83 -4.23 -4.45 7.56
N ARG A 84 -5.28 -3.73 7.92
CA ARG A 84 -5.28 -2.78 9.03
C ARG A 84 -5.12 -3.50 10.37
N ALA A 85 -5.86 -4.59 10.54
CA ALA A 85 -5.86 -5.42 11.72
C ALA A 85 -6.24 -6.86 11.35
N PHE A 86 -5.72 -7.81 12.12
CA PHE A 86 -6.09 -9.22 12.06
C PHE A 86 -6.38 -9.72 13.47
N ASP A 87 -7.54 -10.35 13.65
CA ASP A 87 -7.92 -11.07 14.87
C ASP A 87 -7.87 -12.58 14.59
N PRO A 88 -6.87 -13.31 15.14
CA PRO A 88 -6.73 -14.74 14.90
C PRO A 88 -7.76 -15.60 15.63
N LEU A 89 -8.43 -15.09 16.66
CA LEU A 89 -9.47 -15.85 17.39
C LEU A 89 -10.78 -15.88 16.61
N ARG A 90 -11.06 -14.80 15.87
CA ARG A 90 -12.26 -14.66 15.02
C ARG A 90 -11.97 -14.98 13.55
N SER A 91 -10.68 -15.12 13.20
CA SER A 91 -10.16 -15.17 11.84
C SER A 91 -10.67 -14.02 10.98
N GLU A 92 -10.71 -12.82 11.56
CA GLU A 92 -11.24 -11.62 10.92
C GLU A 92 -10.12 -10.63 10.59
N VAL A 93 -10.15 -10.09 9.38
CA VAL A 93 -9.27 -9.02 8.90
C VAL A 93 -10.07 -7.73 8.70
N GLU A 94 -9.44 -6.60 8.98
CA GLU A 94 -9.96 -5.28 8.64
C GLU A 94 -9.15 -4.69 7.48
N ILE A 95 -9.85 -4.17 6.47
CA ILE A 95 -9.25 -3.55 5.30
C ILE A 95 -9.96 -2.22 5.04
N ASP A 96 -9.17 -1.14 5.01
CA ASP A 96 -9.65 0.20 4.71
C ASP A 96 -9.49 0.50 3.22
N PHE A 97 -10.59 0.93 2.60
CA PHE A 97 -10.66 1.41 1.23
C PHE A 97 -10.78 2.93 1.26
N VAL A 98 -9.80 3.62 0.65
CA VAL A 98 -9.92 5.06 0.42
C VAL A 98 -11.01 5.31 -0.62
N ILE A 99 -12.00 6.10 -0.23
CA ILE A 99 -13.12 6.49 -1.08
C ILE A 99 -12.68 7.66 -1.94
N HIS A 100 -12.80 7.50 -3.25
CA HIS A 100 -12.56 8.56 -4.22
C HIS A 100 -13.72 8.59 -5.25
N GLU A 101 -13.90 9.73 -5.92
CA GLU A 101 -15.04 9.93 -6.83
C GLU A 101 -14.84 9.23 -8.18
N ASP A 102 -13.59 8.96 -8.57
CA ASP A 102 -13.29 8.29 -9.83
C ASP A 102 -13.96 6.91 -9.93
N ASP A 103 -14.52 6.61 -11.10
CA ASP A 103 -15.11 5.30 -11.38
C ASP A 103 -14.01 4.25 -11.53
N SER A 104 -13.66 3.57 -10.44
CA SER A 104 -12.67 2.49 -10.42
C SER A 104 -13.29 1.13 -10.12
N PRO A 105 -12.66 0.02 -10.56
CA PRO A 105 -13.08 -1.34 -10.21
C PRO A 105 -13.29 -1.54 -8.71
N ALA A 106 -12.38 -1.02 -7.88
CA ALA A 106 -12.50 -1.07 -6.43
C ALA A 106 -13.72 -0.31 -5.90
N MET A 107 -13.97 0.91 -6.40
CA MET A 107 -15.14 1.70 -5.99
C MET A 107 -16.45 1.06 -6.46
N ARG A 108 -16.48 0.45 -7.65
CA ARG A 108 -17.64 -0.31 -8.14
C ARG A 108 -17.90 -1.54 -7.27
N TRP A 109 -16.85 -2.31 -6.96
CA TRP A 109 -16.97 -3.45 -6.04
C TRP A 109 -17.48 -3.01 -4.68
N LEU A 110 -16.90 -1.97 -4.09
CA LEU A 110 -17.27 -1.47 -2.76
C LEU A 110 -18.75 -1.03 -2.71
N LYS A 111 -19.27 -0.42 -3.77
CA LYS A 111 -20.71 -0.06 -3.89
C LYS A 111 -21.63 -1.28 -3.98
N ALA A 112 -21.18 -2.34 -4.65
CA ALA A 112 -21.96 -3.57 -4.88
C ALA A 112 -21.85 -4.59 -3.73
N ALA A 113 -20.74 -4.59 -3.00
CA ALA A 113 -20.44 -5.59 -1.97
C ALA A 113 -21.47 -5.59 -0.83
N ARG A 114 -21.77 -6.79 -0.32
CA ARG A 114 -22.67 -7.03 0.80
C ARG A 114 -22.07 -8.07 1.73
N PRO A 115 -22.45 -8.11 3.03
CA PRO A 115 -22.13 -9.26 3.88
C PRO A 115 -22.44 -10.59 3.19
N GLY A 116 -21.54 -11.57 3.32
CA GLY A 116 -21.56 -12.85 2.60
C GLY A 116 -20.89 -12.84 1.22
N THR A 117 -20.49 -11.69 0.69
CA THR A 117 -19.72 -11.62 -0.57
C THR A 117 -18.34 -12.24 -0.35
N VAL A 118 -17.91 -13.16 -1.22
CA VAL A 118 -16.58 -13.77 -1.14
C VAL A 118 -15.67 -13.20 -2.24
N LEU A 119 -14.43 -12.82 -1.86
CA LEU A 119 -13.41 -12.34 -2.79
C LEU A 119 -12.19 -13.25 -2.77
N PRO A 120 -11.64 -13.59 -3.95
CA PRO A 120 -10.30 -14.14 -4.05
C PRO A 120 -9.27 -13.13 -3.52
N MET A 121 -8.42 -13.61 -2.63
CA MET A 121 -7.35 -12.85 -2.02
C MET A 121 -6.04 -13.65 -2.06
N ILE A 122 -4.91 -12.94 -2.16
CA ILE A 122 -3.57 -13.50 -2.09
C ILE A 122 -2.77 -12.74 -1.06
N GLY A 123 -2.16 -13.44 -0.10
CA GLY A 123 -1.34 -12.82 0.93
C GLY A 123 -1.05 -13.76 2.10
N PRO A 124 -0.51 -13.24 3.21
CA PRO A 124 -0.12 -11.85 3.42
C PRO A 124 1.33 -11.64 2.98
N ARG A 125 1.70 -10.41 2.63
CA ARG A 125 3.10 -10.02 2.40
C ARG A 125 3.51 -8.93 3.36
N GLN A 126 4.47 -9.24 4.23
CA GLN A 126 4.98 -8.25 5.18
C GLN A 126 5.84 -7.23 4.43
N HIS A 127 5.54 -5.95 4.63
CA HIS A 127 6.38 -4.84 4.20
C HIS A 127 7.29 -4.38 5.34
N PHE A 128 8.33 -3.62 4.99
CA PHE A 128 9.29 -3.06 5.92
C PHE A 128 8.60 -2.28 7.06
N ILE A 129 9.10 -2.44 8.29
CA ILE A 129 8.65 -1.71 9.47
C ILE A 129 9.83 -0.84 9.92
N PRO A 130 9.64 0.48 10.13
CA PRO A 130 10.72 1.39 10.53
C PRO A 130 11.08 1.19 12.01
N LEU A 131 11.78 0.10 12.32
CA LEU A 131 12.31 -0.20 13.65
C LEU A 131 13.76 0.31 13.74
N PRO A 132 14.00 1.48 14.35
CA PRO A 132 15.35 2.03 14.44
C PRO A 132 16.25 1.17 15.34
N SER A 133 17.55 1.19 15.04
CA SER A 133 18.60 0.56 15.84
C SER A 133 19.52 1.60 16.48
N GLY A 134 20.04 1.28 17.67
CA GLY A 134 20.87 2.20 18.47
C GLY A 134 20.07 3.43 18.90
N ASP A 135 20.68 4.61 18.77
CA ASP A 135 20.07 5.89 19.18
C ASP A 135 19.19 6.55 18.10
N ARG A 136 18.94 5.86 16.98
CA ARG A 136 18.11 6.38 15.88
C ARG A 136 16.64 6.51 16.29
N ARG A 137 15.92 7.35 15.56
CA ARG A 137 14.46 7.51 15.67
C ARG A 137 13.77 7.06 14.39
N ALA A 138 12.49 6.72 14.49
CA ALA A 138 11.68 6.42 13.31
C ALA A 138 10.99 7.68 12.76
N ALA A 139 11.00 7.87 11.43
CA ALA A 139 10.18 8.87 10.77
C ALA A 139 9.19 8.18 9.81
N ILE A 140 7.90 8.50 9.96
CA ILE A 140 6.82 7.97 9.12
C ILE A 140 6.20 9.13 8.33
N PHE A 141 6.09 8.99 7.01
CA PHE A 141 5.39 9.95 6.15
C PHE A 141 4.30 9.22 5.36
N ALA A 142 3.04 9.58 5.57
CA ALA A 142 1.93 8.85 4.99
C ALA A 142 0.84 9.78 4.49
N ASP A 143 0.30 9.53 3.30
CA ASP A 143 -1.00 10.09 2.90
C ASP A 143 -2.16 9.20 3.38
N GLU A 144 -3.39 9.58 3.05
CA GLU A 144 -4.58 8.85 3.50
C GLU A 144 -4.61 7.38 3.07
N THR A 145 -3.94 7.02 1.97
CA THR A 145 -3.89 5.65 1.45
C THR A 145 -2.99 4.75 2.28
N ALA A 146 -2.06 5.35 3.02
CA ALA A 146 -1.09 4.67 3.87
C ALA A 146 -1.48 4.65 5.36
N ILE A 147 -2.53 5.38 5.77
CA ILE A 147 -3.06 5.36 7.15
C ILE A 147 -3.29 3.95 7.71
N PRO A 148 -3.82 2.95 6.95
CA PRO A 148 -4.03 1.61 7.50
C PRO A 148 -2.72 0.90 7.87
N ALA A 149 -1.64 1.14 7.10
CA ALA A 149 -0.32 0.62 7.42
C ALA A 149 0.25 1.30 8.67
N VAL A 150 0.11 2.63 8.76
CA VAL A 150 0.54 3.39 9.94
C VAL A 150 -0.21 2.91 11.18
N TYR A 151 -1.52 2.68 11.10
CA TYR A 151 -2.31 2.13 12.20
C TYR A 151 -1.73 0.80 12.69
N ALA A 152 -1.49 -0.15 11.77
CA ALA A 152 -0.92 -1.46 12.12
C ALA A 152 0.47 -1.33 12.76
N ILE A 153 1.33 -0.48 12.20
CA ILE A 153 2.69 -0.23 12.72
C ILE A 153 2.64 0.37 14.13
N LEU A 154 1.83 1.41 14.35
CA LEU A 154 1.72 2.09 15.65
C LEU A 154 1.05 1.20 16.71
N LYS A 155 0.09 0.35 16.32
CA LYS A 155 -0.53 -0.62 17.22
C LYS A 155 0.47 -1.67 17.73
N ALA A 156 1.44 -2.03 16.90
CA ALA A 156 2.49 -2.99 17.23
C ALA A 156 3.81 -2.32 17.64
N TRP A 157 3.78 -1.02 17.98
CA TRP A 157 4.99 -0.24 18.25
C TRP A 157 5.76 -0.79 19.47
N PRO A 158 7.06 -1.14 19.33
CA PRO A 158 7.84 -1.62 20.46
C PRO A 158 8.06 -0.54 21.52
N ALA A 159 7.96 -0.93 22.79
CA ALA A 159 8.21 -0.04 23.90
C ALA A 159 9.65 0.53 23.88
N GLY A 160 9.79 1.82 24.22
CA GLY A 160 11.07 2.50 24.31
C GLY A 160 11.62 3.05 22.99
N LEU A 161 11.02 2.69 21.84
CA LEU A 161 11.40 3.28 20.55
C LEU A 161 10.77 4.65 20.37
N LYS A 162 11.58 5.60 19.89
CA LYS A 162 11.15 6.96 19.64
C LYS A 162 10.89 7.19 18.16
N GLY A 163 9.89 8.00 17.84
CA GLY A 163 9.59 8.35 16.45
C GLY A 163 8.70 9.55 16.29
N SER A 164 8.45 9.89 15.03
CA SER A 164 7.51 10.92 14.62
C SER A 164 6.81 10.49 13.33
N ALA A 165 5.51 10.76 13.22
CA ALA A 165 4.73 10.44 12.03
C ALA A 165 3.99 11.67 11.50
N TRP A 166 4.16 11.98 10.23
CA TRP A 166 3.46 13.04 9.51
C TRP A 166 2.43 12.42 8.59
N ILE A 167 1.16 12.73 8.85
CA ILE A 167 0.02 12.12 8.16
C ILE A 167 -0.73 13.21 7.40
N GLU A 168 -0.68 13.13 6.08
CA GLU A 168 -1.52 13.94 5.21
C GLU A 168 -2.87 13.26 5.03
N THR A 169 -3.96 13.96 5.29
CA THR A 169 -5.31 13.44 5.08
C THR A 169 -6.31 14.59 4.96
N PRO A 170 -7.38 14.45 4.16
CA PRO A 170 -8.50 15.40 4.19
C PRO A 170 -9.41 15.17 5.41
N ASP A 171 -9.25 14.04 6.10
CA ASP A 171 -10.16 13.56 7.13
C ASP A 171 -9.45 13.48 8.48
N ARG A 172 -9.81 14.42 9.37
CA ARG A 172 -9.28 14.49 10.73
C ARG A 172 -9.60 13.23 11.55
N GLY A 173 -10.76 12.62 11.34
CA GLY A 173 -11.20 11.45 12.10
C GLY A 173 -10.28 10.25 11.86
N ALA A 174 -9.87 10.05 10.60
CA ALA A 174 -8.92 8.98 10.25
C ALA A 174 -7.55 9.14 10.94
N PHE A 175 -7.10 10.37 11.18
CA PHE A 175 -5.89 10.65 11.95
C PHE A 175 -6.09 10.43 13.45
N ASP A 176 -7.21 10.90 14.00
CA ASP A 176 -7.48 10.79 15.44
C ASP A 176 -7.68 9.34 15.90
N GLU A 177 -8.04 8.42 15.00
CA GLU A 177 -8.14 6.98 15.25
C GLU A 177 -6.77 6.25 15.37
N LEU A 178 -5.66 6.91 15.00
CA LEU A 178 -4.34 6.29 15.07
C LEU A 178 -3.93 5.99 16.53
N PRO A 179 -3.33 4.81 16.81
CA PRO A 179 -2.76 4.52 18.11
C PRO A 179 -1.67 5.53 18.47
N ARG A 180 -1.59 5.88 19.75
CA ARG A 180 -0.61 6.84 20.29
C ARG A 180 0.32 6.12 21.27
N PRO A 181 1.26 5.29 20.79
CA PRO A 181 2.24 4.65 21.66
C PRO A 181 3.19 5.71 22.26
N ASP A 182 3.69 5.44 23.47
CA ASP A 182 4.64 6.30 24.14
C ASP A 182 5.91 6.50 23.27
N GLY A 183 6.41 7.74 23.23
CA GLY A 183 7.62 8.08 22.47
C GLY A 183 7.42 8.36 20.98
N VAL A 184 6.17 8.32 20.49
CA VAL A 184 5.84 8.67 19.10
C VAL A 184 5.01 9.95 19.02
N ASP A 185 5.55 10.96 18.34
CA ASP A 185 4.83 12.20 18.05
C ASP A 185 4.01 12.06 16.75
N LEU A 186 2.71 12.37 16.79
CA LEU A 186 1.86 12.36 15.61
C LEU A 186 1.55 13.79 15.14
N HIS A 187 1.86 14.07 13.87
CA HIS A 187 1.66 15.35 13.23
C HIS A 187 0.62 15.21 12.11
N LEU A 188 -0.51 15.91 12.26
CA LEU A 188 -1.52 16.00 11.22
C LEU A 188 -1.14 17.10 10.22
N ILE A 189 -1.15 16.74 8.94
CA ILE A 189 -1.17 17.66 7.83
C ILE A 189 -2.56 17.59 7.21
N LEU A 190 -3.47 18.46 7.68
CA LEU A 190 -4.85 18.45 7.22
C LEU A 190 -4.94 19.08 5.83
N ARG A 191 -5.30 18.28 4.82
CA ARG A 191 -5.49 18.78 3.46
C ARG A 191 -6.75 19.65 3.41
N PRO A 192 -6.67 20.92 2.94
CA PRO A 192 -7.83 21.79 2.86
C PRO A 192 -8.91 21.25 1.92
N ALA A 193 -10.17 21.55 2.22
CA ALA A 193 -11.29 21.20 1.35
C ALA A 193 -11.10 21.78 -0.07
N GLY A 194 -11.39 20.97 -1.09
CA GLY A 194 -11.21 21.33 -2.50
C GLY A 194 -9.79 21.21 -3.02
N VAL A 195 -8.79 20.93 -2.18
CA VAL A 195 -7.43 20.61 -2.62
C VAL A 195 -7.36 19.12 -2.97
N ALA A 196 -6.95 18.82 -4.21
CA ALA A 196 -6.79 17.45 -4.67
C ALA A 196 -5.60 16.75 -3.98
N ALA A 197 -5.74 15.46 -3.69
CA ALA A 197 -4.67 14.63 -3.15
C ALA A 197 -3.41 14.66 -4.06
N GLY A 198 -2.23 14.56 -3.44
CA GLY A 198 -0.96 14.48 -4.18
C GLY A 198 -0.55 15.76 -4.93
N THR A 199 -1.07 16.93 -4.53
CA THR A 199 -0.74 18.21 -5.20
C THR A 199 0.08 19.17 -4.35
N ALA A 200 -0.03 19.08 -3.02
CA ALA A 200 0.57 20.05 -2.12
C ALA A 200 2.05 19.79 -1.82
N GLN A 201 2.57 18.59 -2.13
CA GLN A 201 3.91 18.14 -1.75
C GLN A 201 4.21 18.33 -0.24
N SER A 202 3.19 18.12 0.58
CA SER A 202 3.23 18.47 2.00
C SER A 202 4.06 17.50 2.85
N LEU A 203 4.11 16.21 2.47
CA LEU A 203 4.97 15.21 3.10
C LEU A 203 6.42 15.45 2.71
N LEU A 204 6.69 15.86 1.46
CA LEU A 204 8.03 16.30 1.06
C LEU A 204 8.48 17.50 1.90
N GLN A 205 7.63 18.51 2.08
CA GLN A 205 7.95 19.67 2.93
C GLN A 205 8.22 19.27 4.39
N ALA A 206 7.47 18.31 4.94
CA ALA A 206 7.75 17.78 6.28
C ALA A 206 9.10 17.06 6.34
N ALA A 207 9.42 16.26 5.31
CA ALA A 207 10.69 15.54 5.22
C ALA A 207 11.90 16.48 5.08
N THR A 208 11.77 17.60 4.36
CA THR A 208 12.85 18.59 4.25
C THR A 208 13.12 19.36 5.54
N ALA A 209 12.15 19.39 6.45
CA ALA A 209 12.28 20.01 7.76
C ALA A 209 12.85 19.06 8.84
N LEU A 210 13.15 17.79 8.50
CA LEU A 210 13.73 16.85 9.46
C LEU A 210 15.12 17.30 9.93
N PRO A 211 15.36 17.44 11.25
CA PRO A 211 16.69 17.69 11.76
C PRO A 211 17.53 16.42 11.66
N ASP A 212 18.82 16.60 11.34
CA ASP A 212 19.82 15.52 11.25
C ASP A 212 19.31 14.23 10.57
N PRO A 213 18.91 14.28 9.28
CA PRO A 213 18.23 13.16 8.60
C PRO A 213 18.93 11.81 8.72
N HIS A 214 20.26 11.78 8.77
CA HIS A 214 21.09 10.58 8.93
C HIS A 214 20.81 9.76 10.22
N ASN A 215 20.15 10.37 11.22
CA ASN A 215 19.77 9.72 12.48
C ASN A 215 18.37 9.07 12.46
N TRP A 216 17.72 9.02 11.29
CA TRP A 216 16.37 8.48 11.15
C TRP A 216 16.34 7.18 10.37
N THR A 217 15.52 6.24 10.84
CA THR A 217 14.99 5.12 10.05
C THR A 217 13.62 5.56 9.51
N VAL A 218 13.52 5.67 8.19
CA VAL A 218 12.41 6.32 7.50
C VAL A 218 11.55 5.29 6.78
N TRP A 219 10.23 5.40 6.98
CA TRP A 219 9.23 4.77 6.14
C TRP A 219 8.31 5.84 5.55
N ALA A 220 8.06 5.79 4.25
CA ALA A 220 7.14 6.71 3.60
C ALA A 220 6.27 6.00 2.57
N ALA A 221 4.98 6.33 2.52
CA ALA A 221 4.07 5.80 1.52
C ALA A 221 2.99 6.82 1.12
N GLY A 222 2.72 6.91 -0.19
CA GLY A 222 1.70 7.81 -0.71
C GLY A 222 1.79 8.00 -2.22
N GLU A 223 1.48 9.21 -2.69
CA GLU A 223 1.56 9.56 -4.12
C GLU A 223 2.99 9.43 -4.66
N ARG A 224 3.12 8.71 -5.79
CA ARG A 224 4.38 8.24 -6.35
C ARG A 224 5.41 9.34 -6.65
N VAL A 225 4.98 10.47 -7.20
CA VAL A 225 5.88 11.58 -7.56
C VAL A 225 6.42 12.23 -6.30
N GLU A 226 5.54 12.54 -5.34
CA GLU A 226 5.95 13.12 -4.06
C GLU A 226 6.90 12.18 -3.29
N MET A 227 6.56 10.89 -3.23
CA MET A 227 7.40 9.88 -2.58
C MET A 227 8.77 9.74 -3.25
N ARG A 228 8.84 9.91 -4.58
CA ARG A 228 10.12 9.87 -5.30
C ARG A 228 10.99 11.06 -4.92
N ASP A 229 10.40 12.24 -4.90
CA ASP A 229 11.11 13.48 -4.60
C ASP A 229 11.56 13.49 -3.12
N LEU A 230 10.73 12.97 -2.21
CA LEU A 230 11.06 12.74 -0.80
C LEU A 230 12.25 11.79 -0.63
N ARG A 231 12.23 10.63 -1.32
CA ARG A 231 13.36 9.68 -1.28
C ARG A 231 14.65 10.33 -1.77
N ASN A 232 14.59 11.06 -2.87
CA ASN A 232 15.75 11.73 -3.45
C ASN A 232 16.35 12.78 -2.50
N HIS A 233 15.48 13.57 -1.85
CA HIS A 233 15.90 14.52 -0.84
C HIS A 233 16.63 13.84 0.33
N LEU A 234 16.02 12.83 0.95
CA LEU A 234 16.59 12.15 2.12
C LEU A 234 17.89 11.40 1.81
N ARG A 235 18.00 10.79 0.63
CA ARG A 235 19.28 10.20 0.18
C ARG A 235 20.37 11.26 0.05
N LYS A 236 20.06 12.42 -0.54
CA LYS A 236 21.00 13.54 -0.64
C LYS A 236 21.38 14.10 0.73
N ALA A 237 20.46 14.06 1.69
CA ALA A 237 20.67 14.49 3.07
C ALA A 237 21.40 13.44 3.95
N GLY A 238 21.79 12.29 3.39
CA GLY A 238 22.65 11.31 4.07
C GLY A 238 21.92 10.16 4.77
N VAL A 239 20.61 9.97 4.56
CA VAL A 239 19.91 8.77 5.07
C VAL A 239 20.44 7.53 4.36
N ALA A 240 20.86 6.53 5.13
CA ALA A 240 21.38 5.28 4.58
C ALA A 240 20.28 4.51 3.83
N ARG A 241 20.65 3.80 2.75
CA ARG A 241 19.68 3.00 1.97
C ARG A 241 18.97 1.94 2.82
N ALA A 242 19.64 1.35 3.79
CA ALA A 242 19.07 0.35 4.68
C ALA A 242 18.05 0.94 5.67
N ASP A 243 18.13 2.24 5.92
CA ASP A 243 17.26 3.00 6.82
C ASP A 243 16.18 3.79 6.07
N LEU A 244 16.00 3.56 4.76
CA LEU A 244 15.10 4.37 3.93
C LEU A 244 14.20 3.47 3.06
N GLN A 245 12.96 3.27 3.52
CA GLN A 245 11.92 2.63 2.74
C GLN A 245 10.89 3.66 2.27
N VAL A 246 10.73 3.82 0.96
CA VAL A 246 9.75 4.76 0.38
C VAL A 246 8.96 4.09 -0.74
N LEU A 247 7.63 4.10 -0.65
CA LEU A 247 6.72 3.39 -1.55
C LEU A 247 5.73 4.35 -2.24
N GLY A 248 5.58 4.23 -3.56
CA GLY A 248 4.52 4.91 -4.30
C GLY A 248 3.27 4.03 -4.40
N TYR A 249 2.25 4.31 -3.59
CA TYR A 249 1.01 3.50 -3.51
C TYR A 249 0.09 3.77 -4.71
N TRP A 250 0.02 5.02 -5.13
CA TRP A 250 -0.80 5.46 -6.26
C TRP A 250 -0.10 6.59 -7.01
N LYS A 251 -0.60 6.94 -8.19
CA LYS A 251 -0.06 8.05 -8.98
C LYS A 251 -1.21 8.93 -9.47
N LYS A 252 -1.10 10.23 -9.26
CA LYS A 252 -2.12 11.18 -9.74
C LYS A 252 -2.23 11.10 -11.27
N GLY A 253 -3.47 11.06 -11.76
CA GLY A 253 -3.78 11.04 -13.19
C GLY A 253 -3.54 9.68 -13.87
N MET A 254 -3.27 8.62 -13.11
CA MET A 254 -3.17 7.26 -13.62
C MET A 254 -4.03 6.32 -12.77
N SER A 255 -4.85 5.50 -13.42
CA SER A 255 -5.56 4.45 -12.68
C SER A 255 -4.57 3.40 -12.19
N SER A 256 -4.90 2.66 -11.12
CA SER A 256 -4.05 1.55 -10.67
C SER A 256 -3.87 0.49 -11.78
N SER A 257 -4.87 0.29 -12.65
CA SER A 257 -4.74 -0.62 -13.80
C SER A 257 -3.71 -0.13 -14.82
N ASP A 258 -3.66 1.19 -15.09
CA ASP A 258 -2.66 1.76 -15.99
C ASP A 258 -1.26 1.66 -15.38
N LEU A 259 -1.16 1.92 -14.07
CA LEU A 259 0.06 1.77 -13.30
C LEU A 259 0.57 0.32 -13.32
N ASP A 260 -0.31 -0.66 -13.13
CA ASP A 260 0.04 -2.08 -13.16
C ASP A 260 0.47 -2.54 -14.55
N ARG A 261 -0.21 -2.10 -15.62
CA ARG A 261 0.22 -2.40 -16.99
C ARG A 261 1.59 -1.80 -17.31
N ALA A 262 1.83 -0.56 -16.90
CA ALA A 262 3.13 0.08 -17.11
C ALA A 262 4.24 -0.61 -16.30
N ARG A 263 3.95 -1.03 -15.06
CA ARG A 263 4.87 -1.86 -14.24
C ARG A 263 5.20 -3.18 -14.93
N LEU A 264 4.21 -3.87 -15.47
CA LEU A 264 4.40 -5.15 -16.15
C LEU A 264 5.27 -4.99 -17.41
N ALA A 265 4.94 -4.02 -18.26
CA ALA A 265 5.72 -3.76 -19.48
C ALA A 265 7.20 -3.44 -19.16
N GLU A 266 7.46 -2.66 -18.11
CA GLU A 266 8.82 -2.34 -17.69
C GLU A 266 9.53 -3.55 -17.06
N TYR A 267 8.82 -4.36 -16.27
CA TYR A 267 9.38 -5.60 -15.72
C TYR A 267 9.80 -6.58 -16.82
N GLU A 268 8.97 -6.74 -17.86
CA GLU A 268 9.30 -7.53 -19.05
C GLU A 268 10.54 -6.99 -19.75
N ALA A 269 10.66 -5.67 -19.89
CA ALA A 269 11.83 -5.02 -20.47
C ALA A 269 13.11 -5.21 -19.62
N LEU A 270 13.02 -5.17 -18.29
CA LEU A 270 14.14 -5.43 -17.37
C LEU A 270 14.58 -6.89 -17.42
N ARG A 271 13.64 -7.84 -17.43
CA ARG A 271 13.94 -9.27 -17.60
C ARG A 271 14.61 -9.56 -18.94
N ALA A 272 14.15 -8.93 -20.03
CA ALA A 272 14.79 -9.05 -21.34
C ALA A 272 16.26 -8.57 -21.34
N ARG A 273 16.64 -7.72 -20.37
CA ARG A 273 18.00 -7.22 -20.14
C ARG A 273 18.78 -8.02 -19.08
N GLY A 274 18.20 -9.10 -18.54
CA GLY A 274 18.82 -9.93 -17.50
C GLY A 274 18.86 -9.29 -16.10
N LEU A 275 18.05 -8.25 -15.85
CA LEU A 275 17.97 -7.55 -14.57
C LEU A 275 16.72 -7.98 -13.79
N THR A 276 16.80 -7.99 -12.45
CA THR A 276 15.67 -8.26 -11.55
C THR A 276 15.22 -6.98 -10.83
N LEU A 277 13.97 -6.95 -10.32
CA LEU A 277 13.44 -5.85 -9.49
C LEU A 277 14.25 -5.61 -8.20
N GLU A 278 15.17 -6.50 -7.82
CA GLU A 278 16.08 -6.27 -6.69
C GLU A 278 17.09 -5.14 -6.97
N THR A 279 17.35 -4.85 -8.25
CA THR A 279 18.29 -3.78 -8.67
C THR A 279 17.62 -2.42 -8.88
N LEU A 280 16.29 -2.35 -9.06
CA LEU A 280 15.52 -1.12 -9.28
C LEU A 280 14.30 -1.09 -8.34
N GLY A 281 14.22 -0.09 -7.46
CA GLY A 281 13.05 0.06 -6.59
C GLY A 281 11.79 0.40 -7.39
N ASP A 282 10.62 -0.05 -6.95
CA ASP A 282 9.31 0.15 -7.63
C ASP A 282 9.02 1.61 -8.04
N ILE A 283 9.60 2.55 -7.30
CA ILE A 283 9.44 3.99 -7.43
C ILE A 283 10.45 4.63 -8.41
N ASP A 284 11.46 3.87 -8.85
CA ASP A 284 12.41 4.26 -9.90
C ASP A 284 11.89 3.92 -11.31
N LEU A 285 10.81 3.12 -11.44
CA LEU A 285 10.25 2.79 -12.75
C LEU A 285 9.65 4.06 -13.40
N PRO A 286 9.93 4.32 -14.70
CA PRO A 286 9.39 5.47 -15.42
C PRO A 286 7.91 5.23 -15.74
N VAL A 287 7.05 5.56 -14.78
CA VAL A 287 5.59 5.46 -14.92
C VAL A 287 4.94 6.80 -14.72
#